data_AF-A0A962QLE6-F1
#
_entry.id   AF-A0A962QLE6-F1
#
_cell.length_a   1.000
_cell.length_b   1.000
_cell.length_c   1.000
_cell.angle_alpha   90.00
_cell.angle_beta   90.00
_cell.angle_gamma   90.00
#
_symmetry.space_group_name_H-M   'P 1'
#
loop_
_entity.id
_entity.type
_entity.pdbx_description
1 polymer ?
#
loop_
_entity_poly.entity_id
_entity_poly.type
_entity_poly.pdbx_seq_one_letter_code
_entity_poly.pdbx_strand_id
1 'polypeptide(L)'
;MAEPLTTRIRSRARRRAVLLGMVLVLTGCSGDPGTGPVAVKWDRDACARCNMVLSDRMHAAEVRYTPAGATHSEVKKFDDLGCAMLWLDQQAWKDSPDVEIWVNDHRSGLWIDARSAHYVVGQHTPMQYGLGAQIEAGPDTLDFTQARVHINQVEQTHNVHGGGAHPPAGSE
;
A
#
# COMPACT_ATOMS: atom_id res chain seq x y z
N MET A 1 -8.23 3.23 -93.57
CA MET A 1 -6.82 2.93 -93.90
C MET A 1 -6.04 2.89 -92.58
N ALA A 2 -5.40 1.74 -92.34
CA ALA A 2 -4.36 1.33 -91.38
C ALA A 2 -3.88 2.26 -90.23
N GLU A 3 -3.95 1.73 -88.98
CA GLU A 3 -2.92 1.47 -87.93
C GLU A 3 -1.66 2.37 -87.73
N PRO A 4 -0.91 2.33 -86.58
CA PRO A 4 -0.92 1.33 -85.49
C PRO A 4 -0.79 1.82 -84.01
N LEU A 5 -0.87 0.81 -83.14
CA LEU A 5 -0.64 0.67 -81.70
C LEU A 5 0.55 1.42 -81.08
N THR A 6 0.41 1.78 -79.80
CA THR A 6 1.33 1.33 -78.73
C THR A 6 0.66 1.42 -77.34
N THR A 7 0.01 0.34 -76.89
CA THR A 7 -0.43 0.22 -75.49
C THR A 7 0.70 -0.39 -74.67
N ARG A 8 1.31 0.40 -73.77
CA ARG A 8 2.32 -0.09 -72.82
C ARG A 8 1.63 -0.87 -71.70
N ILE A 9 1.77 -2.19 -71.73
CA ILE A 9 1.48 -3.07 -70.61
C ILE A 9 2.59 -2.86 -69.56
N ARG A 10 2.26 -2.29 -68.40
CA ARG A 10 3.17 -2.29 -67.23
C ARG A 10 2.70 -3.30 -66.19
N SER A 11 3.60 -4.27 -66.02
CA SER A 11 3.72 -5.34 -65.06
C SER A 11 3.17 -5.12 -63.65
N ARG A 12 2.36 -6.11 -63.23
CA ARG A 12 2.50 -6.92 -62.00
C ARG A 12 3.23 -6.27 -60.83
N ALA A 13 2.49 -6.08 -59.73
CA ALA A 13 2.95 -6.52 -58.42
C ALA A 13 1.72 -6.76 -57.54
N ARG A 14 1.38 -8.04 -57.35
CA ARG A 14 0.50 -8.50 -56.28
C ARG A 14 1.06 -7.96 -54.97
N ARG A 15 0.44 -6.93 -54.41
CA ARG A 15 0.72 -6.52 -53.02
C ARG A 15 0.21 -7.65 -52.14
N ARG A 16 1.13 -8.55 -51.76
CA ARG A 16 0.88 -9.60 -50.78
C ARG A 16 0.40 -8.90 -49.51
N ALA A 17 -0.85 -9.13 -49.14
CA ALA A 17 -1.38 -8.74 -47.84
C ALA A 17 -0.53 -9.43 -46.77
N VAL A 18 0.32 -8.67 -46.09
CA VAL A 18 0.93 -9.08 -44.83
C VAL A 18 0.09 -8.45 -43.75
N LEU A 19 -1.01 -9.13 -43.39
CA LEU A 19 -1.71 -8.91 -42.14
C LEU A 19 -0.78 -9.45 -41.04
N LEU A 20 0.08 -8.57 -40.53
CA LEU A 20 0.89 -8.83 -39.34
C LEU A 20 -0.09 -8.90 -38.15
N GLY A 21 -0.44 -10.13 -37.76
CA GLY A 21 -1.30 -10.39 -36.61
C GLY A 21 -0.71 -9.78 -35.36
N MET A 22 -1.35 -8.74 -34.85
CA MET A 22 -1.08 -8.15 -33.55
C MET A 22 -1.55 -9.12 -32.48
N VAL A 23 -0.65 -10.01 -32.04
CA VAL A 23 -0.86 -10.87 -30.89
C VAL A 23 -0.86 -9.99 -29.65
N LEU A 24 -2.05 -9.63 -29.18
CA LEU A 24 -2.31 -9.04 -27.87
C LEU A 24 -2.00 -10.10 -26.80
N VAL A 25 -0.78 -10.07 -26.27
CA VAL A 25 -0.41 -10.83 -25.08
C VAL A 25 -1.00 -10.11 -23.87
N LEU A 26 -2.20 -10.51 -23.45
CA LEU A 26 -2.79 -10.10 -22.18
C LEU A 26 -2.23 -10.99 -21.06
N THR A 27 -0.99 -10.75 -20.62
CA THR A 27 -0.47 -11.33 -19.37
C THR A 27 -1.01 -10.53 -18.19
N GLY A 28 -2.28 -10.77 -17.86
CA GLY A 28 -2.91 -10.26 -16.64
C GLY A 28 -2.86 -11.29 -15.52
N CYS A 29 -1.73 -11.40 -14.83
CA CYS A 29 -1.68 -12.03 -13.52
C CYS A 29 -1.10 -11.01 -12.52
N SER A 30 -1.90 -10.00 -12.19
CA SER A 30 -1.63 -9.08 -11.07
C SER A 30 -2.17 -9.67 -9.77
N GLY A 31 -1.75 -10.90 -9.45
CA GLY A 31 -2.09 -11.53 -8.17
C GLY A 31 -1.28 -10.91 -7.04
N ASP A 32 -1.82 -10.95 -5.82
CA ASP A 32 -1.05 -10.63 -4.62
C ASP A 32 0.12 -11.62 -4.49
N PRO A 33 1.39 -11.15 -4.46
CA PRO A 33 2.54 -12.03 -4.32
C PRO A 33 2.61 -12.74 -2.95
N GLY A 34 1.74 -12.40 -2.01
CA GLY A 34 1.63 -13.02 -0.69
C GLY A 34 2.58 -12.46 0.36
N THR A 35 3.42 -11.50 -0.03
CA THR A 35 4.39 -10.76 0.80
C THR A 35 4.48 -9.32 0.31
N GLY A 36 4.97 -8.42 1.16
CA GLY A 36 5.11 -7.01 0.84
C GLY A 36 3.79 -6.24 0.93
N PRO A 37 3.86 -4.91 0.75
CA PRO A 37 2.69 -4.07 0.66
C PRO A 37 1.94 -4.32 -0.65
N VAL A 38 0.65 -3.98 -0.67
CA VAL A 38 -0.18 -4.01 -1.88
C VAL A 38 -0.49 -2.60 -2.37
N ALA A 39 -1.00 -2.51 -3.59
CA ALA A 39 -1.46 -1.23 -4.10
C ALA A 39 -2.70 -0.76 -3.32
N VAL A 40 -2.62 0.47 -2.80
CA VAL A 40 -3.76 1.18 -2.22
C VAL A 40 -4.61 1.79 -3.33
N LYS A 41 -5.93 1.59 -3.27
CA LYS A 41 -6.87 2.37 -4.08
C LYS A 41 -7.18 3.66 -3.34
N TRP A 42 -6.32 4.64 -3.53
CA TRP A 42 -6.46 5.96 -2.91
C TRP A 42 -7.81 6.58 -3.17
N ASP A 43 -8.30 7.33 -2.19
CA ASP A 43 -9.62 7.96 -2.19
C ASP A 43 -10.78 6.95 -2.28
N ARG A 44 -10.54 5.67 -1.98
CA ARG A 44 -11.54 4.58 -1.99
C ARG A 44 -11.34 3.55 -0.88
N ASP A 45 -10.11 3.08 -0.68
CA ASP A 45 -9.79 2.14 0.39
C ASP A 45 -9.96 2.84 1.75
N ALA A 46 -10.58 2.15 2.71
CA ALA A 46 -10.82 2.68 4.04
C ALA A 46 -9.81 2.11 5.05
N CYS A 47 -9.42 2.94 6.01
CA CYS A 47 -8.57 2.54 7.12
C CYS A 47 -9.30 1.53 8.00
N ALA A 48 -8.67 0.39 8.27
CA ALA A 48 -9.25 -0.68 9.06
C ALA A 48 -9.49 -0.32 10.55
N ARG A 49 -8.95 0.81 11.03
CA ARG A 49 -9.15 1.30 12.40
C ARG A 49 -10.16 2.45 12.48
N CYS A 50 -9.91 3.57 11.79
CA CYS A 50 -10.72 4.78 11.92
C CYS A 50 -11.87 4.87 10.90
N ASN A 51 -11.94 3.96 9.93
CA ASN A 51 -12.90 3.97 8.81
C ASN A 51 -12.84 5.21 7.90
N MET A 52 -11.83 6.07 8.05
CA MET A 52 -11.58 7.16 7.11
C MET A 52 -10.99 6.61 5.80
N VAL A 53 -11.22 7.33 4.71
CA VAL A 53 -10.69 6.99 3.39
C VAL A 53 -9.22 7.37 3.32
N LEU A 54 -8.37 6.44 2.85
CA LEU A 54 -6.94 6.69 2.67
C LEU A 54 -6.71 7.72 1.57
N SER A 55 -6.16 8.86 1.94
CA SER A 55 -5.89 9.99 1.04
C SER A 55 -4.43 10.48 1.10
N ASP A 56 -3.71 10.20 2.18
CA ASP A 56 -2.30 10.58 2.33
C ASP A 56 -1.34 9.47 1.87
N ARG A 57 -0.47 9.81 0.94
CA ARG A 57 0.48 8.90 0.28
C ARG A 57 1.85 8.84 0.97
N MET A 58 2.07 9.67 1.98
CA MET A 58 3.35 9.83 2.66
C MET A 58 3.37 9.20 4.05
N HIS A 59 2.20 8.88 4.61
CA HIS A 59 2.10 8.41 6.00
C HIS A 59 1.35 7.09 6.17
N ALA A 60 0.66 6.61 5.13
CA ALA A 60 -0.15 5.41 5.21
C ALA A 60 0.68 4.17 5.61
N ALA A 61 -0.02 3.21 6.18
CA ALA A 61 0.57 1.96 6.66
C ALA A 61 -0.25 0.75 6.22
N GLU A 62 0.41 -0.40 6.12
CA GLU A 62 -0.21 -1.69 5.91
C GLU A 62 0.30 -2.71 6.92
N VAL A 63 -0.60 -3.61 7.34
CA VAL A 63 -0.24 -4.79 8.13
C VAL A 63 -0.67 -6.01 7.34
N ARG A 64 0.28 -6.86 7.00
CA ARG A 64 0.04 -8.17 6.40
C ARG A 64 0.21 -9.26 7.44
N TYR A 65 -0.69 -10.24 7.46
CA TYR A 65 -0.63 -11.39 8.35
C TYR A 65 -1.33 -12.59 7.72
N THR A 66 -1.07 -13.80 8.21
CA THR A 66 -1.81 -15.00 7.80
C THR A 66 -2.78 -15.40 8.91
N PRO A 67 -4.11 -15.34 8.68
CA PRO A 67 -5.08 -15.81 9.67
C PRO A 67 -4.83 -17.27 10.04
N ALA A 68 -5.12 -17.65 11.29
CA ALA A 68 -4.94 -19.02 11.75
C ALA A 68 -5.75 -20.01 10.89
N GLY A 69 -5.08 -21.00 10.30
CA GLY A 69 -5.70 -21.99 9.42
C GLY A 69 -5.92 -21.52 7.97
N ALA A 70 -5.53 -20.29 7.61
CA ALA A 70 -5.55 -19.83 6.23
C ALA A 70 -4.28 -20.24 5.48
N THR A 71 -4.39 -20.36 4.15
CA THR A 71 -3.27 -20.63 3.24
C THR A 71 -2.74 -19.37 2.55
N HIS A 72 -3.43 -18.24 2.72
CA HIS A 72 -3.13 -16.96 2.09
C HIS A 72 -3.11 -15.86 3.13
N SER A 73 -2.23 -14.89 2.94
CA SER A 73 -2.15 -13.71 3.80
C SER A 73 -3.26 -12.71 3.47
N GLU A 74 -3.65 -11.94 4.48
CA GLU A 74 -4.50 -10.77 4.36
C GLU A 74 -3.69 -9.50 4.58
N VAL A 75 -4.14 -8.39 3.98
CA VAL A 75 -3.56 -7.06 4.21
C VAL A 75 -4.64 -6.11 4.73
N LYS A 76 -4.35 -5.44 5.84
CA LYS A 76 -5.14 -4.31 6.36
C LYS A 76 -4.40 -3.03 6.07
N LYS A 77 -5.15 -1.98 5.72
CA LYS A 77 -4.63 -0.67 5.33
C LYS A 77 -5.00 0.38 6.36
N PHE A 78 -4.13 1.37 6.53
CA PHE A 78 -4.25 2.36 7.58
C PHE A 78 -3.85 3.75 7.08
N ASP A 79 -4.54 4.76 7.61
CA ASP A 79 -4.35 6.16 7.21
C ASP A 79 -3.00 6.71 7.68
N ASP A 80 -2.53 6.25 8.85
CA ASP A 80 -1.15 6.39 9.29
C ASP A 80 -0.66 5.23 10.16
N LEU A 81 0.63 5.27 10.52
CA LEU A 81 1.27 4.28 11.40
C LEU A 81 0.58 4.14 12.76
N GLY A 82 0.09 5.24 13.33
CA GLY A 82 -0.62 5.21 14.62
C GLY A 82 -1.89 4.39 14.54
N CYS A 83 -2.65 4.53 13.44
CA CYS A 83 -3.77 3.65 13.17
C CYS A 83 -3.38 2.17 13.08
N ALA A 84 -2.30 1.85 12.37
CA ALA A 84 -1.83 0.48 12.22
C ALA A 84 -1.43 -0.15 13.57
N MET A 85 -0.63 0.56 14.39
CA MET A 85 -0.09 0.00 15.64
C MET A 85 -1.19 -0.26 16.66
N LEU A 86 -2.11 0.68 16.82
CA LEU A 86 -3.20 0.55 17.80
C LEU A 86 -4.26 -0.47 17.39
N TRP A 87 -4.44 -0.71 16.08
CA TRP A 87 -5.24 -1.84 15.60
C TRP A 87 -4.53 -3.17 15.82
N LEU A 88 -3.24 -3.24 15.49
CA LEU A 88 -2.42 -4.43 15.66
C LEU A 88 -2.32 -4.83 17.13
N ASP A 89 -2.26 -3.86 18.05
CA ASP A 89 -2.17 -4.13 19.48
C ASP A 89 -3.38 -4.86 20.07
N GLN A 90 -4.53 -4.82 19.39
CA GLN A 90 -5.75 -5.54 19.74
C GLN A 90 -5.76 -7.00 19.24
N GLN A 91 -4.77 -7.39 18.43
CA GLN A 91 -4.70 -8.72 17.85
C GLN A 91 -3.87 -9.65 18.74
N ALA A 92 -4.41 -10.83 19.07
CA ALA A 92 -3.71 -11.82 19.88
C ALA A 92 -2.44 -12.37 19.20
N TRP A 93 -2.37 -12.28 17.86
CA TRP A 93 -1.28 -12.78 17.02
C TRP A 93 -0.24 -11.71 16.65
N LYS A 94 -0.32 -10.50 17.22
CA LYS A 94 0.48 -9.33 16.82
C LYS A 94 2.00 -9.51 16.79
N ASP A 95 2.52 -10.41 17.62
CA ASP A 95 3.96 -10.69 17.76
C ASP A 95 4.41 -11.89 16.90
N SER A 96 3.52 -12.44 16.08
CA SER A 96 3.85 -13.55 15.19
C SER A 96 4.86 -13.12 14.12
N PRO A 97 5.87 -13.95 13.80
CA PRO A 97 6.94 -13.59 12.87
C PRO A 97 6.48 -13.47 11.40
N ASP A 98 5.28 -13.93 11.06
CA ASP A 98 4.66 -13.77 9.74
C ASP A 98 3.94 -12.41 9.56
N VAL A 99 3.92 -11.58 10.60
CA VAL A 99 3.34 -10.23 10.53
C VAL A 99 4.34 -9.26 9.91
N GLU A 100 4.03 -8.81 8.71
CA GLU A 100 4.75 -7.73 8.04
C GLU A 100 4.06 -6.39 8.31
N ILE A 101 4.85 -5.34 8.53
CA ILE A 101 4.35 -4.00 8.78
C ILE A 101 5.07 -3.07 7.82
N TRP A 102 4.29 -2.42 6.96
CA TRP A 102 4.78 -1.50 5.94
C TRP A 102 4.29 -0.10 6.24
N VAL A 103 5.14 0.89 6.01
CA VAL A 103 4.80 2.30 6.16
C VAL A 103 5.37 3.07 4.97
N ASN A 104 4.68 4.12 4.53
CA ASN A 104 5.23 5.00 3.51
C ASN A 104 6.35 5.87 4.10
N ASP A 105 7.46 6.00 3.36
CA ASP A 105 8.51 6.98 3.65
C ASP A 105 7.93 8.39 3.46
N HIS A 106 8.11 9.25 4.47
CA HIS A 106 7.43 10.56 4.55
C HIS A 106 7.87 11.56 3.47
N ARG A 107 8.97 11.28 2.76
CA ARG A 107 9.51 12.16 1.71
C ARG A 107 9.17 11.66 0.31
N SER A 108 9.15 10.35 0.13
CA SER A 108 9.04 9.71 -1.18
C SER A 108 7.73 8.97 -1.42
N GLY A 109 7.00 8.62 -0.37
CA GLY A 109 5.81 7.77 -0.44
C GLY A 109 6.13 6.31 -0.78
N LEU A 110 7.40 5.92 -0.84
CA LEU A 110 7.79 4.53 -1.06
C LEU A 110 7.50 3.70 0.18
N TRP A 111 7.06 2.46 -0.02
CA TRP A 111 6.89 1.53 1.10
C TRP A 111 8.24 1.09 1.66
N ILE A 112 8.37 1.16 2.98
CA ILE A 112 9.51 0.68 3.74
C ILE A 112 9.03 -0.20 4.90
N ASP A 113 9.89 -1.10 5.36
CA ASP A 113 9.60 -1.93 6.53
C ASP A 113 9.56 -1.05 7.79
N ALA A 114 8.41 -1.03 8.45
CA ALA A 114 8.18 -0.20 9.62
C ALA A 114 9.10 -0.58 10.78
N ARG A 115 9.50 -1.86 10.92
CA ARG A 115 10.34 -2.30 12.04
C ARG A 115 11.78 -1.82 11.91
N SER A 116 12.26 -1.58 10.70
CA SER A 116 13.61 -1.08 10.42
C SER A 116 13.67 0.42 10.12
N ALA A 117 12.52 1.09 10.00
CA ALA A 117 12.43 2.52 9.78
C ALA A 117 12.80 3.35 11.03
N HIS A 118 13.18 4.59 10.76
CA HIS A 118 13.37 5.66 11.73
C HIS A 118 12.26 6.70 11.59
N TYR A 119 11.78 7.25 12.70
CA TYR A 119 10.58 8.07 12.73
C TYR A 119 10.88 9.49 13.17
N VAL A 120 10.64 10.45 12.28
CA VAL A 120 10.71 11.88 12.58
C VAL A 120 9.42 12.30 13.30
N VAL A 121 9.57 12.92 14.47
CA VAL A 121 8.46 13.46 15.25
C VAL A 121 8.00 14.84 14.73
N GLY A 122 6.76 15.21 15.02
CA GLY A 122 6.19 16.52 14.68
C GLY A 122 5.68 16.64 13.24
N GLN A 123 5.53 15.52 12.53
CA GLN A 123 4.92 15.53 11.20
C GLN A 123 3.41 15.81 11.26
N HIS A 124 2.83 16.33 10.18
CA HIS A 124 1.38 16.43 10.07
C HIS A 124 0.84 15.14 9.44
N THR A 125 0.34 14.22 10.28
CA THR A 125 -0.27 12.98 9.81
C THR A 125 -1.81 13.07 9.85
N PRO A 126 -2.55 12.31 9.02
CA PRO A 126 -4.01 12.36 8.98
C PRO A 126 -4.67 12.18 10.35
N MET A 127 -4.13 11.29 11.18
CA MET A 127 -4.66 11.01 12.52
C MET A 127 -3.87 11.65 13.65
N GLN A 128 -2.99 12.62 13.33
CA GLN A 128 -2.26 13.47 14.28
C GLN A 128 -1.35 12.71 15.27
N TYR A 129 -0.89 11.51 14.93
CA TYR A 129 0.15 10.82 15.71
C TYR A 129 1.53 11.42 15.52
N GLY A 130 1.73 12.19 14.45
CA GLY A 130 2.89 13.07 14.35
C GLY A 130 4.19 12.40 13.95
N LEU A 131 4.14 11.25 13.27
CA LEU A 131 5.31 10.46 12.89
C LEU A 131 5.43 10.33 11.37
N GLY A 132 6.61 10.69 10.82
CA GLY A 132 6.99 10.39 9.45
C GLY A 132 8.10 9.35 9.41
N ALA A 133 7.91 8.27 8.67
CA ALA A 133 8.88 7.18 8.57
C ALA A 133 9.96 7.48 7.51
N GLN A 134 11.20 7.08 7.76
CA GLN A 134 12.30 7.18 6.80
C GLN A 134 13.31 6.04 7.02
N ILE A 135 14.12 5.75 5.99
CA ILE A 135 15.15 4.71 6.07
C ILE A 135 16.35 5.20 6.89
N GLU A 136 16.77 6.46 6.73
CA GLU A 136 17.98 6.94 7.38
C GLU A 136 17.72 7.31 8.84
N ALA A 137 18.62 6.87 9.73
CA ALA A 137 18.66 7.35 11.11
C ALA A 137 18.98 8.87 11.15
N GLY A 138 18.36 9.59 12.07
CA GLY A 138 18.69 10.96 12.41
C GLY A 138 18.93 11.14 13.91
N PRO A 139 19.53 12.26 14.33
CA PRO A 139 19.84 12.52 15.74
C PRO A 139 18.60 12.52 16.65
N ASP A 140 17.43 12.89 16.12
CA ASP A 140 16.16 13.01 16.86
C ASP A 140 15.07 12.07 16.32
N THR A 141 15.43 11.05 15.56
CA THR A 141 14.46 10.06 15.09
C THR A 141 14.22 8.97 16.13
N LEU A 142 12.98 8.55 16.26
CA LEU A 142 12.61 7.38 17.07
C LEU A 142 12.87 6.10 16.29
N ASP A 143 13.30 5.03 16.97
CA ASP A 143 13.17 3.67 16.43
C ASP A 143 11.72 3.18 16.49
N PHE A 144 11.44 1.99 15.93
CA PHE A 144 10.09 1.42 15.91
C PHE A 144 9.49 1.21 17.30
N THR A 145 10.29 0.83 18.30
CA THR A 145 9.79 0.60 19.66
C THR A 145 9.41 1.93 20.31
N GLN A 146 10.26 2.94 20.16
CA GLN A 146 10.02 4.29 20.64
C GLN A 146 8.82 4.93 19.93
N ALA A 147 8.66 4.72 18.63
CA ALA A 147 7.49 5.17 17.86
C ALA A 147 6.18 4.58 18.40
N ARG A 148 6.16 3.28 18.75
CA ARG A 148 4.99 2.65 19.39
C ARG A 148 4.67 3.24 20.76
N VAL A 149 5.70 3.56 21.56
CA VAL A 149 5.50 4.24 22.85
C VAL A 149 4.90 5.64 22.63
N HIS A 150 5.46 6.41 21.70
CA HIS A 150 4.95 7.73 21.31
C HIS A 150 3.48 7.68 20.87
N ILE A 151 3.12 6.75 19.98
CA ILE A 151 1.74 6.55 19.51
C ILE A 151 0.78 6.31 20.69
N ASN A 152 1.15 5.43 21.62
CA ASN A 152 0.32 5.14 22.79
C ASN A 152 0.18 6.36 23.73
N GLN A 153 1.23 7.16 23.88
CA GLN A 153 1.17 8.40 24.66
C GLN A 153 0.26 9.45 23.99
N VAL A 154 0.34 9.60 22.67
CA VAL A 154 -0.57 10.48 21.91
C VAL A 154 -2.02 10.02 22.03
N GLU A 155 -2.28 8.71 21.89
CA GLU A 155 -3.61 8.12 22.08
C GLU A 155 -4.17 8.44 23.47
N GLN A 156 -3.38 8.22 24.52
CA GLN A 156 -3.75 8.46 25.92
C GLN A 156 -3.84 9.95 26.29
N THR A 157 -3.38 10.87 25.46
CA THR A 157 -3.50 12.31 25.75
C THR A 157 -4.69 12.92 25.03
N HIS A 158 -5.05 12.41 23.85
CA HIS A 158 -6.09 13.01 23.02
C HIS A 158 -7.44 12.27 23.10
N ASN A 159 -7.46 10.95 23.35
CA ASN A 159 -8.70 10.15 23.31
C ASN A 159 -9.32 9.85 24.67
N VAL A 160 -8.80 10.40 25.77
CA VAL A 160 -9.43 10.31 27.11
C VAL A 160 -10.68 11.20 27.22
N HIS A 161 -10.88 12.11 26.27
CA HIS A 161 -12.01 13.05 26.26
C HIS A 161 -13.00 12.85 25.10
N GLY A 162 -12.73 11.94 24.17
CA GLY A 162 -13.61 11.59 23.05
C GLY A 162 -14.11 10.16 23.18
N GLY A 163 -15.32 9.97 23.72
CA GLY A 163 -15.85 8.66 24.10
C GLY A 163 -15.80 7.58 23.01
N GLY A 164 -15.46 6.36 23.41
CA GLY A 164 -15.57 5.18 22.57
C GLY A 164 -14.53 4.08 22.80
N ALA A 165 -14.07 3.85 24.04
CA ALA A 165 -13.46 2.57 24.36
C ALA A 165 -14.55 1.49 24.26
N HIS A 166 -14.61 0.78 23.13
CA HIS A 166 -15.35 -0.47 23.06
C HIS A 166 -14.59 -1.48 23.94
N PRO A 167 -15.20 -2.05 24.99
CA PRO A 167 -14.56 -3.10 25.76
C PRO A 167 -14.25 -4.29 24.85
N PRO A 168 -13.19 -5.08 25.13
CA PRO A 168 -12.90 -6.27 24.36
C PRO A 168 -14.12 -7.20 24.39
N ALA A 169 -14.62 -7.57 23.21
CA ALA A 169 -15.64 -8.58 23.07
C ALA A 169 -15.05 -9.93 23.50
N GLY A 170 -15.49 -10.47 24.62
CA GLY A 170 -15.16 -11.84 25.04
C GLY A 170 -14.75 -11.98 26.50
N SER A 171 -15.72 -11.83 27.40
CA SER A 171 -15.70 -12.49 28.70
C SER A 171 -17.07 -13.15 28.94
N GLU A 172 -17.24 -14.35 28.37
CA GLU A 172 -18.15 -15.40 28.85
C GLU A 172 -17.46 -16.77 28.66
#